data_AF-A0A3M7E503-F1
#
_entry.id   AF-A0A3M7E503-F1
#
_cell.length_a   1.000
_cell.length_b   1.000
_cell.length_c   1.000
_cell.angle_alpha   90.00
_cell.angle_beta   90.00
_cell.angle_gamma   90.00
#
_symmetry.space_group_name_H-M   'P 1'
#
loop_
_entity.id
_entity.type
_entity.pdbx_description
1 polymer ?
#
loop_
_entity_poly.entity_id
_entity_poly.type
_entity_poly.pdbx_seq_one_letter_code
_entity_poly.pdbx_strand_id
1 'polypeptide(L)'
;KPKTRTGCSTCKIRRVKCDEAKPECNRCTSTGRKCDGYEIPPRRNRALAAQTSPSPQPCLEAARGTQDELRALEFFHVRTAPGLSSYFDADFWTRLVVQISSSEPSIRHAMVAVGAFHLLREKFPVTLSTDEQAHKHDPLATSMPVRKLAQVHEDPFALVQYNKAIIHLAKRLQDPTAATEIALLACILFVCIEFLRGEAELAISHFKSGMGIAIQSLNFGSRRMARPASERLRHDTLPFFNRLELLSTLFGNDAPWEYPVALQCVIPEEFANVKEARDSLVHLMNLSLRFIRHMKYRKYDRIVSPDDLARQETLHRHVTEWETKFDTLLANDISLTAKDLDATKILRVHQRVMHIWLLASTQPEECRTDVFTEEFEDIVSLGEALQTEAGSREQRQEYTTTFLFDMVIVSPMYFVATKCRHPQIRRRAIKLLRHTKRRESLWDSNVSAAIAERVVAIEEQHLSPRSIDQFPEEKHRIHNSHIQSVSSEDPTKHAVTFYTKPYGIDAQWRIWQESIFLDPPSNIKRKRKVDRYLIATGNNGAELSMAGESHSMPSAALFNGWDACSIDA
;
A
#
# COMPACT_ATOMS: atom_id res chain seq x y z
N LYS A 1 74.44 -15.80 29.37
CA LYS A 1 73.50 -14.67 29.11
C LYS A 1 72.49 -15.11 28.05
N PRO A 2 71.17 -14.90 28.24
CA PRO A 2 70.13 -15.38 27.31
C PRO A 2 70.19 -14.68 25.95
N LYS A 3 69.80 -15.39 24.88
CA LYS A 3 69.76 -14.91 23.50
C LYS A 3 68.55 -13.99 23.30
N THR A 4 68.71 -12.84 22.63
CA THR A 4 67.61 -11.91 22.36
C THR A 4 66.82 -12.34 21.12
N ARG A 5 65.48 -12.29 21.20
CA ARG A 5 64.57 -12.69 20.10
C ARG A 5 64.58 -11.69 18.93
N THR A 6 65.05 -10.49 19.21
CA THR A 6 65.06 -9.29 18.36
C THR A 6 66.40 -9.04 17.66
N GLY A 7 67.37 -9.95 17.75
CA GLY A 7 68.65 -9.81 17.06
C GLY A 7 68.53 -9.82 15.53
N CYS A 8 69.53 -9.24 14.85
CA CYS A 8 69.58 -9.22 13.39
C CYS A 8 69.64 -10.64 12.80
N SER A 9 69.18 -10.79 11.57
CA SER A 9 69.10 -12.09 10.89
C SER A 9 70.46 -12.77 10.81
N THR A 10 71.52 -12.02 10.51
CA THR A 10 72.89 -12.55 10.43
C THR A 10 73.40 -13.08 11.78
N CYS A 11 73.12 -12.38 12.89
CA CYS A 11 73.50 -12.86 14.24
C CYS A 11 72.66 -14.08 14.67
N LYS A 12 71.37 -14.12 14.30
CA LYS A 12 70.49 -15.27 14.55
C LYS A 12 71.00 -16.52 13.82
N ILE A 13 71.34 -16.41 12.53
CA ILE A 13 71.92 -17.50 11.72
C ILE A 13 73.22 -18.01 12.35
N ARG A 14 74.09 -17.08 12.76
CA ARG A 14 75.36 -17.40 13.42
C ARG A 14 75.20 -17.92 14.86
N ARG A 15 73.97 -17.95 15.39
CA ARG A 15 73.63 -18.35 16.77
C ARG A 15 74.40 -17.58 17.85
N VAL A 16 74.82 -16.36 17.54
CA VAL A 16 75.52 -15.44 18.45
C VAL A 16 74.58 -14.33 18.93
N LYS A 17 74.78 -13.79 20.14
CA LYS A 17 73.94 -12.71 20.67
C LYS A 17 74.14 -11.42 19.85
N CYS A 18 73.07 -10.81 19.35
CA CYS A 18 73.13 -9.52 18.67
C CYS A 18 73.17 -8.37 19.70
N ASP A 19 73.86 -7.28 19.37
CA ASP A 19 73.87 -6.03 20.13
C ASP A 19 72.72 -5.07 19.75
N GLU A 20 71.94 -5.41 18.73
CA GLU A 20 70.70 -4.72 18.33
C GLU A 20 70.86 -3.27 17.85
N ALA A 21 72.10 -2.82 17.61
CA ALA A 21 72.40 -1.53 16.98
C ALA A 21 71.82 -1.45 15.56
N LYS A 22 71.17 -0.33 15.23
CA LYS A 22 70.55 -0.06 13.92
C LYS A 22 71.31 1.07 13.21
N PRO A 23 71.48 1.04 11.88
CA PRO A 23 70.88 0.09 10.93
C PRO A 23 71.57 -1.29 10.89
N GLU A 24 72.85 -1.36 11.25
CA GLU A 24 73.65 -2.60 11.27
C GLU A 24 74.24 -2.85 12.66
N CYS A 25 74.30 -4.12 13.09
CA CYS A 25 74.82 -4.47 14.40
C CYS A 25 76.36 -4.47 14.43
N ASN A 26 76.96 -4.05 15.55
CA ASN A 26 78.42 -3.94 15.64
C ASN A 26 79.11 -5.30 15.51
N ARG A 27 78.45 -6.40 15.86
CA ARG A 27 79.02 -7.75 15.66
C ARG A 27 79.13 -8.17 14.20
N CYS A 28 78.30 -7.64 13.32
CA CYS A 28 78.44 -7.89 11.89
C CYS A 28 79.55 -7.02 11.32
N THR A 29 79.52 -5.71 11.60
CA THR A 29 80.47 -4.73 11.05
C THR A 29 81.90 -4.94 11.55
N SER A 30 82.11 -5.17 12.85
CA SER A 30 83.44 -5.44 13.43
C SER A 30 84.12 -6.70 12.88
N THR A 31 83.35 -7.61 12.27
CA THR A 31 83.88 -8.83 11.65
C THR A 31 83.89 -8.78 10.13
N GLY A 32 83.68 -7.59 9.54
CA GLY A 32 83.68 -7.35 8.10
C GLY A 32 82.51 -7.98 7.34
N ARG A 33 81.42 -8.37 8.03
CA ARG A 33 80.26 -9.03 7.42
C ARG A 33 79.12 -8.04 7.22
N LYS A 34 78.44 -8.18 6.07
CA LYS A 34 77.19 -7.47 5.81
C LYS A 34 76.12 -7.89 6.81
N CYS A 35 75.42 -6.92 7.40
CA CYS A 35 74.33 -7.17 8.33
C CYS A 35 73.01 -7.20 7.56
N ASP A 36 72.32 -8.33 7.53
CA ASP A 36 71.05 -8.52 6.79
C ASP A 36 69.84 -7.87 7.49
N GLY A 37 70.10 -6.94 8.41
CA GLY A 37 69.09 -6.18 9.13
C GLY A 37 68.28 -6.99 10.13
N TYR A 38 67.23 -6.34 10.64
CA TYR A 38 66.30 -6.88 11.63
C TYR A 38 64.98 -7.20 10.94
N GLU A 39 64.43 -8.39 11.18
CA GLU A 39 63.08 -8.73 10.70
C GLU A 39 62.06 -7.73 11.25
N ILE A 40 61.43 -6.98 10.34
CA ILE A 40 60.30 -6.12 10.67
C ILE A 40 59.07 -7.05 10.65
N PRO A 41 58.39 -7.32 11.78
CA PRO A 41 57.15 -8.07 11.74
C PRO A 41 56.14 -7.30 10.86
N PRO A 42 55.30 -7.99 10.06
CA PRO A 42 54.32 -7.31 9.22
C PRO A 42 53.48 -6.38 10.10
N ARG A 43 53.36 -5.11 9.67
CA ARG A 43 52.59 -4.07 10.34
C ARG A 43 51.20 -4.62 10.68
N ARG A 44 50.96 -4.91 11.97
CA ARG A 44 49.61 -4.90 12.53
C ARG A 44 49.11 -3.47 12.40
N ASN A 45 48.23 -3.22 11.43
CA ASN A 45 47.43 -2.01 11.44
C ASN A 45 46.61 -2.00 12.74
N ARG A 46 47.04 -1.15 13.68
CA ARG A 46 46.18 -0.59 14.71
C ARG A 46 45.19 0.34 14.00
N ALA A 47 44.11 -0.23 13.46
CA ALA A 47 42.88 0.51 13.34
C ALA A 47 42.24 0.55 14.73
N LEU A 48 41.87 1.75 15.17
CA LEU A 48 41.16 1.97 16.42
C LEU A 48 39.87 1.14 16.47
N ALA A 49 39.49 0.74 17.67
CA ALA A 49 38.33 -0.07 17.99
C ALA A 49 37.03 0.47 17.35
N ALA A 50 36.63 -0.11 16.23
CA ALA A 50 35.24 -0.27 15.89
C ALA A 50 34.83 -1.65 16.41
N GLN A 51 33.77 -1.69 17.20
CA GLN A 51 33.13 -2.91 17.68
C GLN A 51 32.74 -3.75 16.45
N THR A 52 33.54 -4.76 16.14
CA THR A 52 33.18 -5.75 15.12
C THR A 52 32.07 -6.59 15.70
N SER A 53 30.85 -6.28 15.27
CA SER A 53 29.72 -7.19 15.23
C SER A 53 30.20 -8.58 14.80
N PRO A 54 29.72 -9.67 15.42
CA PRO A 54 30.06 -11.00 14.94
C PRO A 54 29.58 -11.11 13.49
N SER A 55 30.52 -11.29 12.56
CA SER A 55 30.22 -11.80 11.23
C SER A 55 29.49 -13.14 11.45
N PRO A 56 28.25 -13.30 10.96
CA PRO A 56 27.60 -14.59 11.05
C PRO A 56 28.37 -15.54 10.13
N GLN A 57 29.10 -16.48 10.73
CA GLN A 57 29.38 -17.73 10.04
C GLN A 57 28.02 -18.27 9.57
N PRO A 58 27.86 -18.68 8.30
CA PRO A 58 26.66 -19.37 7.87
C PRO A 58 26.64 -20.73 8.55
N CYS A 59 26.13 -20.75 9.78
CA CYS A 59 25.61 -21.96 10.37
C CYS A 59 24.45 -22.36 9.48
N LEU A 60 24.65 -23.41 8.66
CA LEU A 60 23.56 -24.15 8.06
C LEU A 60 22.74 -24.76 9.21
N GLU A 61 21.93 -23.94 9.88
CA GLU A 61 20.78 -24.45 10.59
C GLU A 61 19.96 -25.18 9.53
N ALA A 62 19.87 -26.50 9.65
CA ALA A 62 19.00 -27.29 8.79
C ALA A 62 17.61 -26.65 8.85
N ALA A 63 17.19 -26.05 7.73
CA ALA A 63 15.92 -25.37 7.65
C ALA A 63 14.84 -26.37 8.05
N ARG A 64 14.19 -26.14 9.19
CA ARG A 64 13.21 -27.07 9.77
C ARG A 64 11.98 -27.11 8.88
N GLY A 65 11.38 -28.28 8.65
CA GLY A 65 10.11 -28.39 7.93
C GLY A 65 10.14 -29.38 6.77
N THR A 66 8.99 -29.59 6.16
CA THR A 66 8.85 -30.47 4.99
C THR A 66 9.43 -29.83 3.73
N GLN A 67 9.69 -30.62 2.70
CA GLN A 67 10.18 -30.11 1.41
C GLN A 67 9.25 -29.03 0.81
N ASP A 68 7.93 -29.20 0.96
CA ASP A 68 6.95 -28.23 0.48
C ASP A 68 6.94 -26.95 1.31
N GLU A 69 7.13 -27.03 2.64
CA GLU A 69 7.30 -25.85 3.51
C GLU A 69 8.55 -25.06 3.12
N LEU A 70 9.66 -25.74 2.84
CA LEU A 70 10.90 -25.11 2.42
C LEU A 70 10.77 -24.43 1.06
N ARG A 71 10.10 -25.06 0.09
CA ARG A 71 9.83 -24.46 -1.23
C ARG A 71 8.95 -23.21 -1.11
N ALA A 72 7.92 -23.25 -0.27
CA ALA A 72 7.05 -22.10 -0.04
C ALA A 72 7.79 -20.94 0.66
N LEU A 73 8.68 -21.24 1.61
CA LEU A 73 9.52 -20.23 2.28
C LEU A 73 10.57 -19.63 1.33
N GLU A 74 11.21 -20.44 0.51
CA GLU A 74 12.12 -19.96 -0.54
C GLU A 74 11.39 -19.01 -1.47
N PHE A 75 10.20 -19.41 -1.94
CA PHE A 75 9.36 -18.56 -2.78
C PHE A 75 8.95 -17.27 -2.06
N PHE A 76 8.62 -17.36 -0.76
CA PHE A 76 8.34 -16.17 0.04
C PHE A 76 9.52 -15.21 0.06
N HIS A 77 10.74 -15.67 0.34
CA HIS A 77 11.92 -14.81 0.40
C HIS A 77 12.31 -14.21 -0.96
N VAL A 78 12.26 -15.00 -2.02
CA VAL A 78 12.75 -14.59 -3.35
C VAL A 78 11.72 -13.76 -4.12
N ARG A 79 10.42 -14.03 -3.94
CA ARG A 79 9.34 -13.45 -4.75
C ARG A 79 8.34 -12.67 -3.91
N THR A 80 7.78 -13.29 -2.87
CA THR A 80 6.67 -12.67 -2.13
C THR A 80 7.09 -11.46 -1.33
N ALA A 81 8.10 -11.57 -0.46
CA ALA A 81 8.55 -10.46 0.37
C ALA A 81 9.02 -9.25 -0.45
N PRO A 82 9.84 -9.39 -1.51
CA PRO A 82 10.17 -8.27 -2.40
C PRO A 82 8.94 -7.64 -3.05
N GLY A 83 7.97 -8.46 -3.51
CA GLY A 83 6.72 -7.98 -4.08
C GLY A 83 5.87 -7.18 -3.07
N LEU A 84 5.65 -7.73 -1.87
CA LEU A 84 4.89 -7.07 -0.80
C LEU A 84 5.57 -5.81 -0.26
N SER A 85 6.89 -5.73 -0.36
CA SER A 85 7.68 -4.58 0.09
C SER A 85 7.46 -3.33 -0.74
N SER A 86 7.05 -3.48 -2.01
CA SER A 86 6.80 -2.36 -2.92
C SER A 86 7.96 -1.35 -2.84
N TYR A 87 7.64 -0.07 -2.61
CA TYR A 87 8.63 1.01 -2.50
C TYR A 87 9.22 1.19 -1.09
N PHE A 88 8.49 0.83 -0.04
CA PHE A 88 8.75 1.38 1.31
C PHE A 88 9.06 0.35 2.41
N ASP A 89 8.59 -0.89 2.30
CA ASP A 89 8.49 -1.82 3.45
C ASP A 89 9.46 -3.00 3.39
N ALA A 90 10.60 -2.83 2.70
CA ALA A 90 11.60 -3.89 2.54
C ALA A 90 12.05 -4.47 3.90
N ASP A 91 12.35 -3.61 4.87
CA ASP A 91 12.81 -4.02 6.19
C ASP A 91 11.77 -4.86 6.95
N PHE A 92 10.49 -4.50 6.85
CA PHE A 92 9.40 -5.25 7.48
C PHE A 92 9.32 -6.67 6.91
N TRP A 93 9.17 -6.81 5.59
CA TRP A 93 8.91 -8.11 4.97
C TRP A 93 10.15 -9.01 4.87
N THR A 94 11.33 -8.44 4.62
CA THR A 94 12.54 -9.23 4.36
C THR A 94 13.36 -9.49 5.63
N ARG A 95 13.19 -8.68 6.68
CA ARG A 95 13.91 -8.83 7.95
C ARG A 95 12.98 -9.13 9.11
N LEU A 96 12.06 -8.23 9.47
CA LEU A 96 11.25 -8.37 10.70
C LEU A 96 10.39 -9.64 10.69
N VAL A 97 9.59 -9.82 9.63
CA VAL A 97 8.68 -10.97 9.48
C VAL A 97 9.47 -12.29 9.49
N VAL A 98 10.59 -12.32 8.77
CA VAL A 98 11.48 -13.50 8.72
C VAL A 98 12.09 -13.81 10.08
N GLN A 99 12.59 -12.80 10.80
CA GLN A 99 13.15 -12.98 12.14
C GLN A 99 12.12 -13.54 13.12
N ILE A 100 10.92 -12.98 13.17
CA ILE A 100 9.86 -13.45 14.08
C ILE A 100 9.42 -14.89 13.72
N SER A 101 9.40 -15.24 12.44
CA SER A 101 9.04 -16.59 11.99
C SER A 101 9.98 -17.70 12.43
N SER A 102 11.22 -17.35 12.81
CA SER A 102 12.18 -18.32 13.32
C SER A 102 11.81 -18.83 14.71
N SER A 103 11.17 -17.97 15.52
CA SER A 103 10.80 -18.25 16.91
C SER A 103 9.30 -18.50 17.11
N GLU A 104 8.43 -17.93 16.27
CA GLU A 104 6.98 -17.97 16.45
C GLU A 104 6.29 -18.88 15.41
N PRO A 105 5.78 -20.07 15.81
CA PRO A 105 5.16 -21.02 14.88
C PRO A 105 3.94 -20.47 14.13
N SER A 106 3.16 -19.59 14.75
CA SER A 106 2.01 -18.94 14.11
C SER A 106 2.44 -18.14 12.88
N ILE A 107 3.47 -17.31 13.03
CA ILE A 107 4.02 -16.46 11.98
C ILE A 107 4.70 -17.31 10.90
N ARG A 108 5.44 -18.35 11.30
CA ARG A 108 6.06 -19.30 10.37
C ARG A 108 5.03 -19.94 9.43
N HIS A 109 3.98 -20.53 9.99
CA HIS A 109 2.95 -21.20 9.21
C HIS A 109 2.16 -20.22 8.34
N ALA A 110 1.92 -19.00 8.82
CA ALA A 110 1.29 -17.94 8.04
C ALA A 110 2.16 -17.53 6.83
N MET A 111 3.48 -17.36 7.01
CA MET A 111 4.40 -17.06 5.92
C MET A 111 4.46 -18.18 4.88
N VAL A 112 4.50 -19.43 5.31
CA VAL A 112 4.43 -20.60 4.41
C VAL A 112 3.14 -20.55 3.59
N ALA A 113 1.98 -20.29 4.23
CA ALA A 113 0.70 -20.18 3.54
C ALA A 113 0.69 -19.03 2.53
N VAL A 114 1.20 -17.85 2.89
CA VAL A 114 1.34 -16.70 1.97
C VAL A 114 2.22 -17.05 0.77
N GLY A 115 3.38 -17.68 0.99
CA GLY A 115 4.26 -18.14 -0.07
C GLY A 115 3.60 -19.17 -1.00
N ALA A 116 2.88 -20.13 -0.44
CA ALA A 116 2.18 -21.17 -1.19
C ALA A 116 1.02 -20.59 -2.03
N PHE A 117 0.16 -19.77 -1.44
CA PHE A 117 -0.94 -19.13 -2.18
C PHE A 117 -0.43 -18.19 -3.27
N HIS A 118 0.65 -17.44 -3.02
CA HIS A 118 1.26 -16.58 -4.04
C HIS A 118 1.85 -17.40 -5.20
N LEU A 119 2.56 -18.49 -4.89
CA LEU A 119 3.09 -19.42 -5.90
C LEU A 119 2.00 -20.00 -6.80
N LEU A 120 0.86 -20.39 -6.21
CA LEU A 120 -0.28 -20.92 -6.97
C LEU A 120 -0.88 -19.85 -7.89
N ARG A 121 -1.00 -18.61 -7.43
CA ARG A 121 -1.46 -17.49 -8.26
C ARG A 121 -0.53 -17.18 -9.43
N GLU A 122 0.78 -17.35 -9.27
CA GLU A 122 1.71 -17.19 -10.39
C GLU A 122 1.61 -18.35 -11.39
N LYS A 123 1.45 -19.59 -10.90
CA LYS A 123 1.39 -20.80 -11.73
C LYS A 123 0.12 -20.93 -12.55
N PHE A 124 -1.02 -20.52 -11.99
CA PHE A 124 -2.32 -20.68 -12.62
C PHE A 124 -2.87 -19.31 -13.05
N PRO A 125 -2.93 -19.03 -14.38
CA PRO A 125 -3.56 -17.81 -14.86
C PRO A 125 -5.04 -17.80 -14.44
N VAL A 126 -5.50 -16.62 -14.01
CA VAL A 126 -6.80 -16.42 -13.37
C VAL A 126 -7.96 -16.95 -14.21
N THR A 127 -8.62 -18.01 -13.73
CA THR A 127 -9.96 -18.42 -14.18
C THR A 127 -11.00 -17.82 -13.23
N LEU A 128 -12.05 -17.23 -13.81
CA LEU A 128 -13.08 -16.49 -13.09
C LEU A 128 -14.05 -17.46 -12.42
N SER A 129 -14.14 -17.43 -11.09
CA SER A 129 -15.25 -18.02 -10.33
C SER A 129 -15.75 -17.02 -9.29
N THR A 130 -17.03 -17.09 -8.93
CA THR A 130 -17.70 -16.09 -8.07
C THR A 130 -18.41 -16.74 -6.90
N ASP A 131 -18.46 -15.99 -5.78
CA ASP A 131 -19.51 -16.11 -4.77
C ASP A 131 -20.59 -15.06 -5.04
N GLU A 132 -21.84 -15.40 -4.74
CA GLU A 132 -23.04 -14.59 -5.00
C GLU A 132 -23.31 -13.48 -3.96
N GLN A 133 -22.53 -13.36 -2.88
CA GLN A 133 -22.91 -12.51 -1.74
C GLN A 133 -21.73 -11.70 -1.20
N ALA A 134 -21.43 -10.58 -1.85
CA ALA A 134 -20.79 -9.45 -1.17
C ALA A 134 -21.88 -8.39 -0.95
N HIS A 135 -22.54 -8.43 0.21
CA HIS A 135 -23.39 -7.34 0.67
C HIS A 135 -22.54 -6.10 0.89
N LYS A 136 -22.37 -5.29 -0.15
CA LYS A 136 -21.84 -3.94 0.01
C LYS A 136 -22.98 -3.07 0.49
N HIS A 137 -22.96 -2.74 1.79
CA HIS A 137 -23.91 -1.82 2.43
C HIS A 137 -23.85 -0.38 1.87
N ASP A 138 -22.90 -0.07 0.98
CA ASP A 138 -22.75 1.26 0.38
C ASP A 138 -22.82 1.20 -1.17
N PRO A 139 -23.98 1.56 -1.77
CA PRO A 139 -24.18 1.49 -3.23
C PRO A 139 -23.31 2.50 -4.01
N LEU A 140 -22.71 3.46 -3.31
CA LEU A 140 -21.89 4.51 -3.91
C LEU A 140 -20.41 4.41 -3.50
N ALA A 141 -19.99 3.31 -2.87
CA ALA A 141 -18.57 3.04 -2.66
C ALA A 141 -17.87 2.72 -3.98
N THR A 142 -16.54 2.84 -4.03
CA THR A 142 -15.79 2.25 -5.14
C THR A 142 -15.95 0.74 -5.04
N SER A 143 -16.66 0.13 -5.97
CA SER A 143 -16.71 -1.33 -6.07
C SER A 143 -15.78 -1.80 -7.18
N MET A 144 -14.94 -2.78 -6.84
CA MET A 144 -14.20 -3.59 -7.78
C MET A 144 -14.53 -5.06 -7.47
N PRO A 145 -14.73 -5.91 -8.48
CA PRO A 145 -14.90 -7.33 -8.27
C PRO A 145 -13.53 -7.91 -7.94
N VAL A 146 -13.46 -8.67 -6.85
CA VAL A 146 -12.26 -9.44 -6.53
C VAL A 146 -12.32 -10.73 -7.31
N ARG A 147 -11.38 -10.93 -8.25
CA ARG A 147 -11.25 -12.21 -8.96
C ARG A 147 -10.90 -13.31 -7.94
N LYS A 148 -11.77 -14.31 -7.76
CA LYS A 148 -11.46 -15.55 -7.05
C LYS A 148 -10.91 -16.57 -8.06
N LEU A 149 -9.90 -17.33 -7.64
CA LEU A 149 -9.40 -18.50 -8.37
C LEU A 149 -9.94 -19.75 -7.68
N ALA A 150 -10.85 -20.49 -8.32
CA ALA A 150 -11.40 -21.73 -7.76
C ALA A 150 -10.30 -22.71 -7.30
N GLN A 151 -9.21 -22.84 -8.07
CA GLN A 151 -8.08 -23.74 -7.76
C GLN A 151 -7.14 -23.21 -6.66
N VAL A 152 -7.09 -21.89 -6.42
CA VAL A 152 -6.28 -21.29 -5.33
C VAL A 152 -7.05 -21.31 -4.02
N HIS A 153 -8.39 -21.28 -4.07
CA HIS A 153 -9.23 -21.29 -2.87
C HIS A 153 -9.11 -22.60 -2.07
N GLU A 154 -8.86 -23.73 -2.76
CA GLU A 154 -8.92 -25.07 -2.17
C GLU A 154 -7.58 -25.79 -2.07
N ASP A 155 -6.43 -25.09 -2.17
CA ASP A 155 -5.13 -25.76 -2.03
C ASP A 155 -5.00 -26.39 -0.63
N PRO A 156 -4.96 -27.74 -0.52
CA PRO A 156 -5.02 -28.38 0.78
C PRO A 156 -3.79 -28.08 1.63
N PHE A 157 -2.62 -27.92 0.99
CA PHE A 157 -1.38 -27.62 1.68
C PHE A 157 -1.41 -26.22 2.30
N ALA A 158 -1.70 -25.19 1.52
CA ALA A 158 -1.74 -23.81 1.96
C ALA A 158 -2.82 -23.57 3.03
N LEU A 159 -3.99 -24.19 2.89
CA LEU A 159 -5.06 -24.15 3.91
C LEU A 159 -4.65 -24.85 5.21
N VAL A 160 -4.00 -26.00 5.14
CA VAL A 160 -3.47 -26.68 6.34
C VAL A 160 -2.45 -25.80 7.05
N GLN A 161 -1.56 -25.13 6.31
CA GLN A 161 -0.58 -24.20 6.89
C GLN A 161 -1.27 -22.99 7.52
N TYR A 162 -2.28 -22.43 6.85
CA TYR A 162 -3.07 -21.35 7.41
C TYR A 162 -3.80 -21.75 8.71
N ASN A 163 -4.43 -22.92 8.74
CA ASN A 163 -5.08 -23.45 9.95
C ASN A 163 -4.09 -23.69 11.09
N LYS A 164 -2.89 -24.22 10.80
CA LYS A 164 -1.81 -24.34 11.79
C LYS A 164 -1.44 -22.96 12.36
N ALA A 165 -1.34 -21.95 11.51
CA ALA A 165 -1.04 -20.58 11.94
C ALA A 165 -2.09 -20.05 12.93
N ILE A 166 -3.38 -20.26 12.63
CA ILE A 166 -4.50 -19.87 13.51
C ILE A 166 -4.44 -20.61 14.84
N ILE A 167 -4.24 -21.94 14.83
CA ILE A 167 -4.16 -22.77 16.04
C ILE A 167 -3.00 -22.33 16.94
N HIS A 168 -1.81 -22.12 16.34
CA HIS A 168 -0.65 -21.65 17.08
C HIS A 168 -0.83 -20.25 17.63
N LEU A 169 -1.49 -19.35 16.88
CA LEU A 169 -1.81 -18.01 17.36
C LEU A 169 -2.78 -18.07 18.54
N ALA A 170 -3.86 -18.84 18.42
CA ALA A 170 -4.84 -19.01 19.50
C ALA A 170 -4.19 -19.51 20.78
N LYS A 171 -3.24 -20.45 20.69
CA LYS A 171 -2.45 -20.91 21.83
C LYS A 171 -1.51 -19.82 22.36
N ARG A 172 -0.85 -19.05 21.48
CA ARG A 172 0.08 -17.97 21.88
C ARG A 172 -0.63 -16.83 22.61
N LEU A 173 -1.86 -16.52 22.19
CA LEU A 173 -2.70 -15.49 22.80
C LEU A 173 -3.14 -15.83 24.24
N GLN A 174 -3.00 -17.08 24.67
CA GLN A 174 -3.23 -17.47 26.07
C GLN A 174 -2.08 -17.07 27.00
N ASP A 175 -0.90 -16.73 26.45
CA ASP A 175 0.27 -16.32 27.22
C ASP A 175 0.34 -14.78 27.33
N PRO A 176 0.42 -14.22 28.55
CA PRO A 176 0.43 -12.77 28.78
C PRO A 176 1.71 -12.04 28.35
N THR A 177 2.79 -12.72 27.98
CA THR A 177 4.13 -12.10 27.87
C THR A 177 4.45 -11.42 26.53
N ALA A 178 3.84 -11.81 25.40
CA ALA A 178 4.08 -11.14 24.10
C ALA A 178 2.95 -11.33 23.05
N ALA A 179 1.70 -11.49 23.47
CA ALA A 179 0.59 -11.79 22.57
C ALA A 179 0.31 -10.70 21.50
N THR A 180 0.44 -9.42 21.85
CA THR A 180 -0.03 -8.30 20.99
C THR A 180 0.74 -8.17 19.68
N GLU A 181 2.07 -8.09 19.72
CA GLU A 181 2.89 -7.89 18.51
C GLU A 181 2.73 -9.06 17.52
N ILE A 182 2.68 -10.29 18.06
CA ILE A 182 2.45 -11.50 17.28
C ILE A 182 1.03 -11.51 16.69
N ALA A 183 0.02 -11.09 17.46
CA ALA A 183 -1.36 -10.98 16.98
C ALA A 183 -1.49 -10.01 15.81
N LEU A 184 -0.86 -8.85 15.92
CA LEU A 184 -0.91 -7.83 14.88
C LEU A 184 -0.19 -8.27 13.61
N LEU A 185 0.99 -8.89 13.75
CA LEU A 185 1.70 -9.44 12.61
C LEU A 185 0.91 -10.59 11.96
N ALA A 186 0.30 -11.46 12.76
CA ALA A 186 -0.57 -12.50 12.25
C ALA A 186 -1.79 -11.93 11.52
N CYS A 187 -2.44 -10.88 12.04
CA CYS A 187 -3.51 -10.17 11.34
C CYS A 187 -3.07 -9.67 9.97
N ILE A 188 -1.89 -9.03 9.87
CA ILE A 188 -1.34 -8.56 8.58
C ILE A 188 -1.14 -9.75 7.62
N LEU A 189 -0.55 -10.86 8.08
CA LEU A 189 -0.33 -12.04 7.25
C LEU A 189 -1.65 -12.73 6.85
N PHE A 190 -2.64 -12.77 7.72
CA PHE A 190 -3.96 -13.34 7.43
C PHE A 190 -4.71 -12.50 6.41
N VAL A 191 -4.61 -11.16 6.50
CA VAL A 191 -5.10 -10.26 5.44
C VAL A 191 -4.43 -10.59 4.10
N CYS A 192 -3.12 -10.87 4.06
CA CYS A 192 -2.43 -11.31 2.83
C CYS A 192 -3.06 -12.60 2.28
N ILE A 193 -3.25 -13.60 3.14
CA ILE A 193 -3.80 -14.91 2.77
C ILE A 193 -5.19 -14.71 2.18
N GLU A 194 -6.07 -13.97 2.85
CA GLU A 194 -7.43 -13.76 2.38
C GLU A 194 -7.48 -12.96 1.07
N PHE A 195 -6.61 -11.97 0.87
CA PHE A 195 -6.50 -11.29 -0.43
C PHE A 195 -5.99 -12.21 -1.56
N LEU A 196 -5.05 -13.12 -1.25
CA LEU A 196 -4.58 -14.14 -2.18
C LEU A 196 -5.64 -15.22 -2.47
N ARG A 197 -6.55 -15.48 -1.53
CA ARG A 197 -7.71 -16.34 -1.75
C ARG A 197 -8.85 -15.64 -2.49
N GLY A 198 -8.90 -14.30 -2.40
CA GLY A 198 -9.97 -13.49 -2.98
C GLY A 198 -11.14 -13.24 -2.01
N GLU A 199 -10.94 -13.50 -0.72
CA GLU A 199 -11.95 -13.35 0.35
C GLU A 199 -11.84 -11.97 1.01
N ALA A 200 -12.36 -10.93 0.35
CA ALA A 200 -12.25 -9.55 0.84
C ALA A 200 -12.91 -9.34 2.21
N GLU A 201 -14.05 -9.97 2.49
CA GLU A 201 -14.76 -9.81 3.77
C GLU A 201 -13.98 -10.41 4.94
N LEU A 202 -13.35 -11.57 4.75
CA LEU A 202 -12.48 -12.17 5.76
C LEU A 202 -11.22 -11.32 5.97
N ALA A 203 -10.64 -10.78 4.89
CA ALA A 203 -9.54 -9.82 4.98
C ALA A 203 -9.95 -8.58 5.82
N ILE A 204 -11.14 -8.02 5.57
CA ILE A 204 -11.67 -6.89 6.35
C ILE A 204 -11.88 -7.28 7.82
N SER A 205 -12.36 -8.48 8.11
CA SER A 205 -12.52 -8.98 9.48
C SER A 205 -11.20 -9.08 10.24
N HIS A 206 -10.15 -9.65 9.61
CA HIS A 206 -8.81 -9.69 10.21
C HIS A 206 -8.21 -8.30 10.40
N PHE A 207 -8.42 -7.41 9.43
CA PHE A 207 -8.02 -6.01 9.53
C PHE A 207 -8.69 -5.29 10.69
N LYS A 208 -10.03 -5.33 10.81
CA LYS A 208 -10.80 -4.66 11.88
C LYS A 208 -10.38 -5.19 13.25
N SER A 209 -10.19 -6.50 13.38
CA SER A 209 -9.71 -7.13 14.61
C SER A 209 -8.30 -6.63 14.99
N GLY A 210 -7.36 -6.61 14.03
CA GLY A 210 -6.00 -6.13 14.25
C GLY A 210 -5.93 -4.64 14.59
N MET A 211 -6.70 -3.80 13.88
CA MET A 211 -6.81 -2.36 14.18
C MET A 211 -7.35 -2.13 15.58
N GLY A 212 -8.38 -2.87 16.00
CA GLY A 212 -8.92 -2.82 17.36
C GLY A 212 -7.85 -3.15 18.43
N ILE A 213 -7.07 -4.22 18.22
CA ILE A 213 -5.96 -4.59 19.12
C ILE A 213 -4.89 -3.49 19.16
N ALA A 214 -4.52 -2.91 18.02
CA ALA A 214 -3.51 -1.88 17.93
C ALA A 214 -3.93 -0.61 18.71
N ILE A 215 -5.16 -0.14 18.48
CA ILE A 215 -5.69 1.07 19.13
C ILE A 215 -5.86 0.85 20.64
N GLN A 216 -6.41 -0.30 21.06
CA GLN A 216 -6.49 -0.64 22.48
C GLN A 216 -5.10 -0.64 23.13
N SER A 217 -4.10 -1.22 22.46
CA SER A 217 -2.73 -1.26 22.97
C SER A 217 -2.09 0.13 23.08
N LEU A 218 -2.42 1.06 22.19
CA LEU A 218 -1.95 2.45 22.27
C LEU A 218 -2.66 3.23 23.37
N ASN A 219 -3.97 3.09 23.52
CA ASN A 219 -4.78 3.80 24.52
C ASN A 219 -4.52 3.31 25.95
N PHE A 220 -4.46 1.99 26.17
CA PHE A 220 -4.22 1.39 27.49
C PHE A 220 -2.73 1.25 27.83
N GLY A 221 -1.84 1.24 26.82
CA GLY A 221 -0.41 0.96 26.96
C GLY A 221 0.42 2.10 27.57
N SER A 222 -0.10 3.33 27.64
CA SER A 222 0.64 4.48 28.18
C SER A 222 1.07 4.31 29.66
N ARG A 223 0.46 3.38 30.41
CA ARG A 223 0.83 3.07 31.82
C ARG A 223 1.53 1.72 32.05
N ARG A 224 1.58 0.80 31.09
CA ARG A 224 2.10 -0.58 31.30
C ARG A 224 3.07 -1.10 30.23
N MET A 225 3.11 -0.53 29.02
CA MET A 225 4.05 -0.96 27.99
C MET A 225 5.41 -0.27 28.16
N ALA A 226 6.50 -1.03 28.00
CA ALA A 226 7.82 -0.43 27.87
C ALA A 226 7.86 0.50 26.64
N ARG A 227 8.38 1.73 26.80
CA ARG A 227 8.51 2.73 25.73
C ARG A 227 8.96 2.15 24.36
N PRO A 228 9.99 1.27 24.28
CA PRO A 228 10.46 0.73 23.01
C PRO A 228 9.44 -0.16 22.28
N ALA A 229 8.59 -0.89 23.00
CA ALA A 229 7.57 -1.75 22.40
C ALA A 229 6.40 -0.93 21.84
N SER A 230 6.06 0.17 22.52
CA SER A 230 5.04 1.12 22.08
C SER A 230 5.50 1.90 20.83
N GLU A 231 6.79 2.23 20.74
CA GLU A 231 7.39 2.86 19.55
C GLU A 231 7.39 1.92 18.34
N ARG A 232 7.81 0.66 18.49
CA ARG A 232 7.75 -0.33 17.40
C ARG A 232 6.32 -0.53 16.88
N LEU A 233 5.34 -0.62 17.77
CA LEU A 233 3.94 -0.71 17.38
C LEU A 233 3.49 0.50 16.53
N ARG A 234 3.86 1.71 16.96
CA ARG A 234 3.52 2.96 16.24
C ARG A 234 4.22 3.08 14.89
N HIS A 235 5.50 2.74 14.80
CA HIS A 235 6.31 2.99 13.59
C HIS A 235 6.34 1.82 12.61
N ASP A 236 6.25 0.58 13.08
CA ASP A 236 6.44 -0.61 12.23
C ASP A 236 5.12 -1.28 11.87
N THR A 237 4.09 -1.15 12.71
CA THR A 237 2.85 -1.94 12.57
C THR A 237 1.63 -1.09 12.23
N LEU A 238 1.40 0.01 12.95
CA LEU A 238 0.25 0.90 12.70
C LEU A 238 0.16 1.43 11.25
N PRO A 239 1.26 1.75 10.55
CA PRO A 239 1.19 2.20 9.15
C PRO A 239 0.61 1.16 8.19
N PHE A 240 0.73 -0.15 8.49
CA PHE A 240 0.04 -1.18 7.71
C PHE A 240 -1.47 -1.10 7.91
N PHE A 241 -1.93 -0.97 9.15
CA PHE A 241 -3.35 -0.84 9.44
C PHE A 241 -3.94 0.46 8.88
N ASN A 242 -3.20 1.57 8.88
CA ASN A 242 -3.66 2.82 8.26
C ASN A 242 -3.88 2.67 6.75
N ARG A 243 -3.01 1.93 6.05
CA ARG A 243 -3.20 1.63 4.63
C ARG A 243 -4.35 0.68 4.37
N LEU A 244 -4.53 -0.32 5.24
CA LEU A 244 -5.66 -1.23 5.16
C LEU A 244 -6.99 -0.51 5.43
N GLU A 245 -7.02 0.47 6.32
CA GLU A 245 -8.16 1.36 6.51
C GLU A 245 -8.47 2.13 5.23
N LEU A 246 -7.45 2.78 4.65
CA LEU A 246 -7.60 3.54 3.41
C LEU A 246 -8.26 2.71 2.32
N LEU A 247 -7.78 1.48 2.14
CA LEU A 247 -8.40 0.49 1.25
C LEU A 247 -9.83 0.17 1.70
N SER A 248 -10.06 -0.25 2.93
CA SER A 248 -11.37 -0.62 3.44
C SER A 248 -12.44 0.47 3.22
N THR A 249 -12.08 1.73 3.48
CA THR A 249 -12.92 2.91 3.34
C THR A 249 -13.27 3.24 1.88
N LEU A 250 -12.31 3.13 0.96
CA LEU A 250 -12.56 3.28 -0.48
C LEU A 250 -13.59 2.26 -1.00
N PHE A 251 -13.59 1.06 -0.42
CA PHE A 251 -14.49 -0.04 -0.78
C PHE A 251 -15.80 -0.10 0.02
N GLY A 252 -16.13 0.96 0.75
CA GLY A 252 -17.47 1.13 1.33
C GLY A 252 -17.60 0.77 2.79
N ASN A 253 -16.52 0.38 3.45
CA ASN A 253 -16.55 0.09 4.87
C ASN A 253 -16.36 1.36 5.70
N ASP A 254 -17.06 1.42 6.82
CA ASP A 254 -16.84 2.48 7.79
C ASP A 254 -15.65 2.16 8.70
N ALA A 255 -15.01 3.23 9.18
CA ALA A 255 -13.91 3.19 10.13
C ALA A 255 -14.42 3.72 11.49
N PRO A 256 -14.96 2.86 12.37
CA PRO A 256 -15.61 3.27 13.62
C PRO A 256 -14.64 3.69 14.73
N TRP A 257 -13.34 3.75 14.48
CA TRP A 257 -12.33 4.03 15.50
C TRP A 257 -11.86 5.48 15.50
N GLU A 258 -11.62 6.00 16.70
CA GLU A 258 -10.91 7.25 16.95
C GLU A 258 -9.40 7.00 16.86
N TYR A 259 -8.71 7.83 16.07
CA TYR A 259 -7.27 7.76 15.99
C TYR A 259 -6.63 8.38 17.24
N PRO A 260 -5.62 7.74 17.85
CA PRO A 260 -4.93 8.29 19.00
C PRO A 260 -3.97 9.45 18.66
N VAL A 261 -3.95 9.89 17.41
CA VAL A 261 -3.05 10.94 16.91
C VAL A 261 -3.90 12.15 16.53
N ALA A 262 -3.64 13.28 17.18
CA ALA A 262 -4.28 14.55 16.86
C ALA A 262 -3.84 15.03 15.46
N LEU A 263 -4.71 15.71 14.73
CA LEU A 263 -4.45 16.16 13.36
C LEU A 263 -3.17 17.01 13.25
N GLN A 264 -2.87 17.81 14.27
CA GLN A 264 -1.67 18.65 14.33
C GLN A 264 -0.38 17.83 14.41
N CYS A 265 -0.45 16.59 14.87
CA CYS A 265 0.70 15.69 14.99
C CYS A 265 0.89 14.79 13.76
N VAL A 266 0.01 14.91 12.75
CA VAL A 266 0.06 14.07 11.54
C VAL A 266 1.21 14.49 10.63
N ILE A 267 1.51 15.79 10.59
CA ILE A 267 2.57 16.37 9.78
C ILE A 267 3.69 16.80 10.74
N PRO A 268 4.88 16.19 10.67
CA PRO A 268 6.01 16.61 11.48
C PRO A 268 6.55 17.97 11.02
N GLU A 269 7.36 18.62 11.86
CA GLU A 269 8.03 19.88 11.49
C GLU A 269 8.89 19.72 10.23
N GLU A 270 9.57 18.58 10.11
CA GLU A 270 10.34 18.16 8.94
C GLU A 270 10.19 16.65 8.75
N PHE A 271 10.14 16.20 7.50
CA PHE A 271 10.20 14.77 7.20
C PHE A 271 11.65 14.30 7.26
N ALA A 272 11.91 13.19 7.95
CA ALA A 272 13.21 12.54 8.00
C ALA A 272 13.52 11.76 6.71
N ASN A 273 12.48 11.22 6.05
CA ASN A 273 12.62 10.44 4.81
C ASN A 273 11.27 10.29 4.07
N VAL A 274 11.33 9.75 2.85
CA VAL A 274 10.15 9.54 1.99
C VAL A 274 9.13 8.57 2.60
N LYS A 275 9.56 7.61 3.44
CA LYS A 275 8.64 6.68 4.13
C LYS A 275 7.80 7.41 5.18
N GLU A 276 8.39 8.30 5.97
CA GLU A 276 7.64 9.11 6.94
C GLU A 276 6.63 10.03 6.24
N ALA A 277 7.04 10.66 5.12
CA ALA A 277 6.13 11.45 4.30
C ALA A 277 4.94 10.61 3.79
N ARG A 278 5.19 9.36 3.36
CA ARG A 278 4.13 8.42 2.96
C ARG A 278 3.17 8.11 4.11
N ASP A 279 3.70 7.77 5.29
CA ASP A 279 2.88 7.39 6.44
C ASP A 279 1.99 8.54 6.90
N SER A 280 2.54 9.76 6.90
CA SER A 280 1.80 11.00 7.13
C SER A 280 0.70 11.23 6.08
N LEU A 281 1.00 11.07 4.78
CA LEU A 281 0.03 11.25 3.70
C LEU A 281 -1.12 10.26 3.80
N VAL A 282 -0.84 8.98 4.06
CA VAL A 282 -1.87 7.94 4.22
C VAL A 282 -2.83 8.30 5.37
N HIS A 283 -2.30 8.83 6.46
CA HIS A 283 -3.14 9.27 7.58
C HIS A 283 -4.04 10.45 7.19
N LEU A 284 -3.50 11.47 6.50
CA LEU A 284 -4.30 12.56 5.96
C LEU A 284 -5.38 12.05 5.00
N MET A 285 -5.05 11.10 4.12
CA MET A 285 -6.02 10.49 3.21
C MET A 285 -7.15 9.78 3.95
N ASN A 286 -6.88 9.08 5.05
CA ASN A 286 -7.94 8.47 5.87
C ASN A 286 -8.88 9.52 6.46
N LEU A 287 -8.34 10.60 7.03
CA LEU A 287 -9.15 11.69 7.60
C LEU A 287 -9.97 12.40 6.52
N SER A 288 -9.35 12.72 5.38
CA SER A 288 -10.04 13.33 4.24
C SER A 288 -11.12 12.42 3.67
N LEU A 289 -10.88 11.11 3.54
CA LEU A 289 -11.89 10.18 3.03
C LEU A 289 -13.09 10.01 3.96
N ARG A 290 -12.87 10.03 5.28
CA ARG A 290 -13.98 10.06 6.26
C ARG A 290 -14.87 11.28 6.03
N PHE A 291 -14.28 12.46 5.84
CA PHE A 291 -15.02 13.69 5.50
C PHE A 291 -15.73 13.59 4.13
N ILE A 292 -15.03 13.11 3.10
CA ILE A 292 -15.59 12.92 1.75
C ILE A 292 -16.80 11.97 1.79
N ARG A 293 -16.72 10.88 2.56
CA ARG A 293 -17.84 9.96 2.78
C ARG A 293 -18.99 10.62 3.52
N HIS A 294 -18.70 11.47 4.50
CA HIS A 294 -19.72 12.25 5.19
C HIS A 294 -20.44 13.24 4.24
N MET A 295 -19.73 13.84 3.28
CA MET A 295 -20.31 14.78 2.31
C MET A 295 -21.12 14.15 1.18
N LYS A 296 -20.94 12.85 0.97
CA LYS A 296 -21.47 12.05 -0.14
C LYS A 296 -22.93 12.29 -0.49
N TYR A 297 -23.85 12.17 0.47
CA TYR A 297 -25.27 12.48 0.28
C TYR A 297 -25.58 13.94 0.54
N ARG A 298 -24.89 14.50 1.55
CA ARG A 298 -25.11 15.86 2.03
C ARG A 298 -24.98 16.92 0.94
N LYS A 299 -24.04 16.73 0.02
CA LYS A 299 -23.83 17.64 -1.12
C LYS A 299 -25.00 17.66 -2.09
N TYR A 300 -25.69 16.53 -2.28
CA TYR A 300 -26.87 16.44 -3.15
C TYR A 300 -28.14 16.89 -2.43
N ASP A 301 -28.24 16.62 -1.13
CA ASP A 301 -29.39 17.00 -0.30
C ASP A 301 -29.34 18.47 0.17
N ARG A 302 -28.30 19.22 -0.23
CA ARG A 302 -28.05 20.63 0.14
C ARG A 302 -28.03 20.88 1.65
N ILE A 303 -27.50 19.91 2.41
CA ILE A 303 -27.36 19.97 3.87
C ILE A 303 -25.91 20.21 4.31
N VAL A 304 -25.09 20.79 3.43
CA VAL A 304 -23.72 21.22 3.75
C VAL A 304 -23.80 22.41 4.69
N SER A 305 -23.27 22.26 5.91
CA SER A 305 -23.28 23.30 6.94
C SER A 305 -22.01 24.17 6.88
N PRO A 306 -22.01 25.38 7.47
CA PRO A 306 -20.79 26.17 7.65
C PRO A 306 -19.66 25.39 8.36
N ASP A 307 -20.01 24.55 9.33
CA ASP A 307 -19.04 23.69 10.04
C ASP A 307 -18.42 22.65 9.11
N ASP A 308 -19.17 22.13 8.15
CA ASP A 308 -18.63 21.19 7.15
C ASP A 308 -17.61 21.90 6.23
N LEU A 309 -17.88 23.16 5.86
CA LEU A 309 -16.94 23.97 5.07
C LEU A 309 -15.68 24.31 5.87
N ALA A 310 -15.81 24.70 7.13
CA ALA A 310 -14.66 24.94 8.02
C ALA A 310 -13.81 23.66 8.21
N ARG A 311 -14.45 22.49 8.30
CA ARG A 311 -13.76 21.19 8.35
C ARG A 311 -13.05 20.86 7.04
N GLN A 312 -13.67 21.12 5.89
CA GLN A 312 -13.04 20.97 4.58
C GLN A 312 -11.78 21.85 4.46
N GLU A 313 -11.89 23.13 4.85
CA GLU A 313 -10.78 24.09 4.83
C GLU A 313 -9.65 23.67 5.76
N THR A 314 -9.98 23.19 6.96
CA THR A 314 -8.99 22.67 7.91
C THR A 314 -8.21 21.49 7.34
N LEU A 315 -8.90 20.51 6.74
CA LEU A 315 -8.24 19.37 6.10
C LEU A 315 -7.39 19.80 4.89
N HIS A 316 -7.91 20.72 4.08
CA HIS A 316 -7.21 21.24 2.90
C HIS A 316 -5.92 21.97 3.26
N ARG A 317 -5.95 22.76 4.34
CA ARG A 317 -4.75 23.42 4.88
C ARG A 317 -3.67 22.40 5.23
N HIS A 318 -4.01 21.29 5.88
CA HIS A 318 -3.03 20.25 6.22
C HIS A 318 -2.51 19.51 4.97
N VAL A 319 -3.35 19.26 3.95
CA VAL A 319 -2.88 18.69 2.68
C VAL A 319 -1.87 19.62 1.98
N THR A 320 -2.09 20.93 2.06
CA THR A 320 -1.19 21.95 1.50
C THR A 320 0.10 22.10 2.31
N GLU A 321 -0.02 22.04 3.64
CA GLU A 321 1.13 22.03 4.55
C GLU A 321 2.01 20.81 4.31
N TRP A 322 1.41 19.62 4.18
CA TRP A 322 2.13 18.39 3.83
C TRP A 322 2.90 18.55 2.52
N GLU A 323 2.29 19.15 1.50
CA GLU A 323 2.95 19.40 0.21
C GLU A 323 4.19 20.28 0.40
N THR A 324 4.05 21.39 1.14
CA THR A 324 5.17 22.31 1.41
C THR A 324 6.32 21.62 2.16
N LYS A 325 6.00 20.81 3.16
CA LYS A 325 6.99 20.02 3.92
C LYS A 325 7.66 18.96 3.07
N PHE A 326 6.89 18.34 2.17
CA PHE A 326 7.42 17.36 1.23
C PHE A 326 8.33 18.01 0.18
N ASP A 327 7.99 19.20 -0.34
CA ASP A 327 8.87 20.01 -1.18
C ASP A 327 10.19 20.34 -0.47
N THR A 328 10.13 20.70 0.81
CA THR A 328 11.32 20.97 1.62
C THR A 328 12.20 19.72 1.75
N LEU A 329 11.62 18.54 1.99
CA LEU A 329 12.34 17.27 2.01
C LEU A 329 13.10 17.01 0.70
N LEU A 330 12.48 17.30 -0.45
CA LEU A 330 13.09 17.06 -1.77
C LEU A 330 14.13 18.12 -2.16
N ALA A 331 13.99 19.35 -1.63
CA ALA A 331 14.94 20.42 -1.84
C ALA A 331 16.22 20.24 -0.99
N ASN A 332 16.10 19.56 0.15
CA ASN A 332 17.24 19.18 0.97
C ASN A 332 18.10 18.15 0.22
N ASP A 333 19.44 18.23 0.35
CA ASP A 333 20.41 17.37 -0.35
C ASP A 333 20.42 15.93 0.22
N ILE A 334 19.31 15.23 0.04
CA ILE A 334 19.11 13.86 0.46
C ILE A 334 19.46 12.97 -0.74
N SER A 335 20.35 12.00 -0.50
CA SER A 335 20.72 11.00 -1.51
C SER A 335 19.54 10.06 -1.78
N LEU A 336 18.65 10.44 -2.71
CA LEU A 336 17.53 9.62 -3.15
C LEU A 336 17.98 8.55 -4.16
N THR A 337 17.58 7.31 -3.94
CA THR A 337 17.75 6.26 -4.94
C THR A 337 16.72 6.42 -6.06
N ALA A 338 16.93 5.78 -7.22
CA ALA A 338 15.91 5.76 -8.27
C ALA A 338 14.54 5.21 -7.80
N LYS A 339 14.55 4.29 -6.82
CA LYS A 339 13.32 3.77 -6.22
C LYS A 339 12.62 4.83 -5.35
N ASP A 340 13.39 5.66 -4.66
CA ASP A 340 12.84 6.78 -3.89
C ASP A 340 12.26 7.86 -4.81
N LEU A 341 12.90 8.13 -5.96
CA LEU A 341 12.34 9.07 -6.95
C LEU A 341 10.98 8.61 -7.48
N ASP A 342 10.80 7.32 -7.76
CA ASP A 342 9.49 6.79 -8.14
C ASP A 342 8.48 6.89 -7.00
N ALA A 343 8.89 6.57 -5.77
CA ALA A 343 8.08 6.76 -4.58
C ALA A 343 7.61 8.22 -4.45
N THR A 344 8.48 9.20 -4.72
CA THR A 344 8.09 10.62 -4.63
C THR A 344 7.02 11.03 -5.64
N LYS A 345 7.05 10.48 -6.86
CA LYS A 345 6.01 10.73 -7.87
C LYS A 345 4.69 10.10 -7.47
N ILE A 346 4.72 8.89 -6.90
CA ILE A 346 3.54 8.20 -6.37
C ILE A 346 2.88 9.05 -5.27
N LEU A 347 3.67 9.58 -4.34
CA LEU A 347 3.15 10.45 -3.28
C LEU A 347 2.54 11.74 -3.83
N ARG A 348 3.17 12.38 -4.84
CA ARG A 348 2.58 13.55 -5.53
C ARG A 348 1.25 13.23 -6.18
N VAL A 349 1.16 12.12 -6.91
CA VAL A 349 -0.08 11.66 -7.53
C VAL A 349 -1.20 11.51 -6.49
N HIS A 350 -0.92 10.85 -5.37
CA HIS A 350 -1.91 10.64 -4.31
C HIS A 350 -2.30 11.94 -3.60
N GLN A 351 -1.34 12.83 -3.34
CA GLN A 351 -1.61 14.15 -2.76
C GLN A 351 -2.51 14.99 -3.65
N ARG A 352 -2.23 15.05 -4.96
CA ARG A 352 -3.03 15.80 -5.95
C ARG A 352 -4.45 15.24 -6.07
N VAL A 353 -4.60 13.91 -6.12
CA VAL A 353 -5.93 13.28 -6.11
C VAL A 353 -6.71 13.67 -4.85
N MET A 354 -6.06 13.67 -3.69
CA MET A 354 -6.72 14.02 -2.44
C MET A 354 -7.08 15.49 -2.34
N HIS A 355 -6.22 16.38 -2.83
CA HIS A 355 -6.52 17.79 -2.99
C HIS A 355 -7.81 18.02 -3.80
N ILE A 356 -7.88 17.44 -5.01
CA ILE A 356 -9.03 17.58 -5.92
C ILE A 356 -10.30 16.99 -5.28
N TRP A 357 -10.21 15.76 -4.76
CA TRP A 357 -11.38 15.07 -4.23
C TRP A 357 -11.93 15.77 -2.98
N LEU A 358 -11.05 16.24 -2.10
CA LEU A 358 -11.45 16.97 -0.90
C LEU A 358 -12.18 18.26 -1.27
N LEU A 359 -11.64 19.08 -2.17
CA LEU A 359 -12.26 20.35 -2.57
C LEU A 359 -13.58 20.15 -3.34
N ALA A 360 -13.66 19.11 -4.18
CA ALA A 360 -14.89 18.78 -4.91
C ALA A 360 -15.97 18.12 -4.05
N SER A 361 -15.63 17.64 -2.84
CA SER A 361 -16.54 16.79 -2.05
C SER A 361 -17.80 17.51 -1.55
N THR A 362 -17.77 18.84 -1.40
CA THR A 362 -18.93 19.65 -0.98
C THR A 362 -19.79 20.12 -2.14
N GLN A 363 -19.35 19.88 -3.39
CA GLN A 363 -20.05 20.32 -4.60
C GLN A 363 -20.82 19.16 -5.25
N PRO A 364 -22.10 19.35 -5.58
CA PRO A 364 -22.86 18.31 -6.27
C PRO A 364 -22.61 18.27 -7.78
N GLU A 365 -22.28 19.40 -8.41
CA GLU A 365 -21.97 19.41 -9.84
C GLU A 365 -20.57 18.86 -10.12
N GLU A 366 -20.48 17.93 -11.07
CA GLU A 366 -19.22 17.35 -11.52
C GLU A 366 -18.40 18.35 -12.34
N CYS A 367 -19.04 19.35 -12.96
CA CYS A 367 -18.36 20.42 -13.68
C CYS A 367 -17.39 21.25 -12.84
N ARG A 368 -17.53 21.24 -11.52
CA ARG A 368 -16.63 21.95 -10.61
C ARG A 368 -15.22 21.40 -10.61
N THR A 369 -15.00 20.18 -11.10
CA THR A 369 -13.65 19.60 -11.18
C THR A 369 -12.80 20.22 -12.29
N ASP A 370 -13.39 20.96 -13.22
CA ASP A 370 -12.67 21.58 -14.34
C ASP A 370 -11.59 22.57 -13.93
N VAL A 371 -11.80 23.24 -12.78
CA VAL A 371 -10.79 24.17 -12.24
C VAL A 371 -9.47 23.46 -11.95
N PHE A 372 -9.49 22.13 -11.83
CA PHE A 372 -8.32 21.29 -11.55
C PHE A 372 -7.74 20.61 -12.80
N THR A 373 -7.99 21.15 -14.00
CA THR A 373 -7.53 20.53 -15.25
C THR A 373 -6.01 20.40 -15.30
N GLU A 374 -5.27 21.38 -14.78
CA GLU A 374 -3.80 21.34 -14.72
C GLU A 374 -3.31 20.26 -13.75
N GLU A 375 -3.95 20.10 -12.60
CA GLU A 375 -3.62 19.06 -11.63
C GLU A 375 -3.96 17.66 -12.16
N PHE A 376 -5.05 17.51 -12.91
CA PHE A 376 -5.35 16.26 -13.62
C PHE A 376 -4.27 15.92 -14.66
N GLU A 377 -3.79 16.92 -15.40
CA GLU A 377 -2.71 16.76 -16.37
C GLU A 377 -1.39 16.36 -15.71
N ASP A 378 -1.04 17.00 -14.59
CA ASP A 378 0.13 16.66 -13.76
C ASP A 378 0.06 15.22 -13.26
N ILE A 379 -1.08 14.80 -12.70
CA ILE A 379 -1.29 13.42 -12.23
C ILE A 379 -1.01 12.40 -13.35
N VAL A 380 -1.54 12.62 -14.55
CA VAL A 380 -1.36 11.69 -15.69
C VAL A 380 0.08 11.70 -16.18
N SER A 381 0.70 12.87 -16.25
CA SER A 381 2.09 13.02 -16.69
C SER A 381 3.07 12.32 -15.73
N LEU A 382 2.85 12.43 -14.42
CA LEU A 382 3.60 11.68 -13.41
C LEU A 382 3.39 10.15 -13.57
N GLY A 383 2.16 9.71 -13.88
CA GLY A 383 1.85 8.32 -14.17
C GLY A 383 2.58 7.79 -15.43
N GLU A 384 2.67 8.59 -16.49
CA GLU A 384 3.42 8.26 -17.71
C GLU A 384 4.93 8.21 -17.47
N ALA A 385 5.47 9.12 -16.66
CA ALA A 385 6.88 9.09 -16.24
C ALA A 385 7.21 7.81 -15.48
N LEU A 386 6.39 7.44 -14.48
CA LEU A 386 6.52 6.19 -13.74
C LEU A 386 6.51 4.96 -14.65
N GLN A 387 5.61 4.93 -15.64
CA GLN A 387 5.55 3.82 -16.60
C GLN A 387 6.80 3.75 -17.49
N THR A 388 7.32 4.89 -17.93
CA THR A 388 8.48 4.98 -18.83
C THR A 388 9.76 4.56 -18.11
N GLU A 389 9.94 5.03 -16.87
CA GLU A 389 11.15 4.77 -16.07
C GLU A 389 11.18 3.33 -15.54
N ALA A 390 10.01 2.77 -15.17
CA ALA A 390 9.84 1.34 -14.88
C ALA A 390 10.23 0.45 -16.08
N GLY A 391 10.19 0.99 -17.30
CA GLY A 391 10.63 0.34 -18.53
C GLY A 391 12.10 -0.09 -18.58
N SER A 392 12.92 0.35 -17.62
CA SER A 392 14.31 -0.09 -17.48
C SER A 392 14.52 -1.17 -16.40
N ARG A 393 13.63 -1.32 -15.42
CA ARG A 393 13.84 -2.17 -14.22
C ARG A 393 12.84 -3.32 -14.04
N GLU A 394 11.58 -3.16 -14.45
CA GLU A 394 10.49 -4.08 -14.09
C GLU A 394 9.82 -4.77 -15.30
N GLN A 395 9.97 -4.21 -16.51
CA GLN A 395 9.33 -4.72 -17.74
C GLN A 395 9.89 -6.05 -18.31
N ARG A 396 10.80 -6.76 -17.61
CA ARG A 396 11.34 -8.05 -18.09
C ARG A 396 10.57 -9.29 -17.67
N GLN A 397 9.50 -9.17 -16.89
CA GLN A 397 8.63 -10.31 -16.59
C GLN A 397 7.17 -9.96 -16.86
N GLU A 398 6.52 -10.76 -17.71
CA GLU A 398 5.06 -10.85 -17.77
C GLU A 398 4.58 -11.35 -16.40
N TYR A 399 4.38 -10.44 -15.44
CA TYR A 399 3.87 -10.82 -14.13
C TYR A 399 2.37 -11.09 -14.25
N THR A 400 1.99 -12.35 -14.05
CA THR A 400 0.60 -12.79 -14.11
C THR A 400 -0.23 -12.33 -12.91
N THR A 401 0.36 -12.04 -11.73
CA THR A 401 -0.39 -11.50 -10.56
C THR A 401 0.50 -10.92 -9.45
N THR A 402 1.09 -9.73 -9.59
CA THR A 402 1.75 -9.09 -8.43
C THR A 402 0.70 -8.49 -7.50
N PHE A 403 0.42 -9.16 -6.38
CA PHE A 403 -0.38 -8.60 -5.30
C PHE A 403 0.47 -7.59 -4.52
N LEU A 404 0.14 -6.30 -4.62
CA LEU A 404 0.78 -5.21 -3.88
C LEU A 404 -0.16 -4.70 -2.77
N PHE A 405 0.35 -4.46 -1.56
CA PHE A 405 -0.42 -3.82 -0.47
C PHE A 405 -0.63 -2.32 -0.68
N ASP A 406 0.26 -1.69 -1.44
CA ASP A 406 0.16 -0.26 -1.69
C ASP A 406 -0.78 0.02 -2.86
N MET A 407 -1.50 1.14 -2.74
CA MET A 407 -2.09 1.82 -3.89
C MET A 407 -1.02 2.65 -4.53
N VAL A 408 -0.88 2.55 -5.85
CA VAL A 408 0.21 3.20 -6.58
C VAL A 408 -0.35 4.08 -7.69
N ILE A 409 -0.81 3.53 -8.81
CA ILE A 409 -1.35 4.36 -9.91
C ILE A 409 -2.76 3.94 -10.36
N VAL A 410 -3.21 2.72 -10.06
CA VAL A 410 -4.49 2.23 -10.61
C VAL A 410 -5.67 3.04 -10.08
N SER A 411 -5.73 3.26 -8.77
CA SER A 411 -6.81 4.06 -8.17
C SER A 411 -6.77 5.53 -8.63
N PRO A 412 -5.62 6.24 -8.60
CA PRO A 412 -5.49 7.58 -9.17
C PRO A 412 -5.91 7.69 -10.64
N MET A 413 -5.43 6.80 -11.52
CA MET A 413 -5.78 6.87 -12.95
C MET A 413 -7.27 6.60 -13.18
N TYR A 414 -7.88 5.72 -12.40
CA TYR A 414 -9.33 5.52 -12.42
C TYR A 414 -10.09 6.78 -11.99
N PHE A 415 -9.63 7.45 -10.91
CA PHE A 415 -10.19 8.72 -10.46
C PHE A 415 -10.09 9.78 -11.57
N VAL A 416 -8.93 9.97 -12.20
CA VAL A 416 -8.78 10.93 -13.31
C VAL A 416 -9.72 10.59 -14.47
N ALA A 417 -9.74 9.33 -14.90
CA ALA A 417 -10.55 8.93 -16.05
C ALA A 417 -12.06 9.13 -15.83
N THR A 418 -12.53 9.07 -14.59
CA THR A 418 -13.97 9.22 -14.25
C THR A 418 -14.34 10.64 -13.83
N LYS A 419 -13.44 11.39 -13.17
CA LYS A 419 -13.74 12.72 -12.60
C LYS A 419 -13.24 13.92 -13.41
N CYS A 420 -12.21 13.75 -14.23
CA CYS A 420 -11.82 14.78 -15.20
C CYS A 420 -12.84 14.83 -16.34
N ARG A 421 -13.14 16.02 -16.87
CA ARG A 421 -14.00 16.20 -18.05
C ARG A 421 -13.21 16.42 -19.35
N HIS A 422 -11.91 16.65 -19.27
CA HIS A 422 -11.05 16.90 -20.43
C HIS A 422 -10.80 15.62 -21.24
N PRO A 423 -11.29 15.52 -22.50
CA PRO A 423 -11.33 14.24 -23.22
C PRO A 423 -9.96 13.59 -23.46
N GLN A 424 -8.90 14.37 -23.70
CA GLN A 424 -7.55 13.84 -23.94
C GLN A 424 -6.90 13.26 -22.67
N ILE A 425 -6.98 13.97 -21.54
CA ILE A 425 -6.44 13.54 -20.25
C ILE A 425 -7.07 12.21 -19.84
N ARG A 426 -8.39 12.09 -19.98
CA ARG A 426 -9.13 10.85 -19.67
C ARG A 426 -8.67 9.67 -20.51
N ARG A 427 -8.49 9.86 -21.82
CA ARG A 427 -7.99 8.80 -22.72
C ARG A 427 -6.57 8.37 -22.36
N ARG A 428 -5.70 9.30 -21.95
CA ARG A 428 -4.34 8.98 -21.46
C ARG A 428 -4.37 8.19 -20.15
N ALA A 429 -5.20 8.59 -19.19
CA ALA A 429 -5.39 7.83 -17.95
C ALA A 429 -5.91 6.40 -18.21
N ILE A 430 -6.90 6.23 -19.10
CA ILE A 430 -7.40 4.91 -19.53
C ILE A 430 -6.30 4.10 -20.21
N LYS A 431 -5.51 4.73 -21.08
CA LYS A 431 -4.37 4.09 -21.74
C LYS A 431 -3.40 3.57 -20.69
N LEU A 432 -3.02 4.37 -19.69
CA LEU A 432 -2.17 3.93 -18.59
C LEU A 432 -2.75 2.71 -17.87
N LEU A 433 -4.05 2.73 -17.50
CA LEU A 433 -4.70 1.58 -16.86
C LEU A 433 -4.59 0.30 -17.70
N ARG A 434 -4.88 0.37 -19.00
CA ARG A 434 -4.78 -0.79 -19.93
C ARG A 434 -3.36 -1.31 -20.09
N HIS A 435 -2.36 -0.44 -20.04
CA HIS A 435 -0.95 -0.84 -20.16
C HIS A 435 -0.40 -1.41 -18.84
N THR A 436 -0.92 -0.96 -17.70
CA THR A 436 -0.42 -1.34 -16.37
C THR A 436 -0.56 -2.84 -16.09
N LYS A 437 -1.66 -3.47 -16.53
CA LYS A 437 -1.93 -4.93 -16.40
C LYS A 437 -1.55 -5.52 -15.03
N ARG A 438 -1.76 -4.78 -13.94
CA ARG A 438 -1.45 -5.21 -12.57
C ARG A 438 -2.65 -5.08 -11.63
N ARG A 439 -2.50 -5.68 -10.45
CA ARG A 439 -3.45 -5.55 -9.34
C ARG A 439 -2.78 -4.85 -8.16
N GLU A 440 -3.38 -3.76 -7.69
CA GLU A 440 -2.93 -3.00 -6.52
C GLU A 440 -3.95 -3.22 -5.40
N SER A 441 -3.65 -4.13 -4.48
CA SER A 441 -4.58 -4.57 -3.43
C SER A 441 -5.93 -5.07 -3.98
N LEU A 442 -6.99 -4.28 -3.83
CA LEU A 442 -8.34 -4.56 -4.32
C LEU A 442 -8.60 -3.97 -5.72
N TRP A 443 -7.68 -3.20 -6.26
CA TRP A 443 -7.79 -2.55 -7.57
C TRP A 443 -7.22 -3.41 -8.68
N ASP A 444 -8.04 -3.73 -9.69
CA ASP A 444 -7.62 -4.40 -10.92
C ASP A 444 -7.59 -3.38 -12.06
N SER A 445 -6.40 -3.14 -12.62
CA SER A 445 -6.20 -2.14 -13.67
C SER A 445 -7.06 -2.34 -14.92
N ASN A 446 -7.30 -3.59 -15.33
CA ASN A 446 -8.11 -3.90 -16.51
C ASN A 446 -9.60 -3.70 -16.23
N VAL A 447 -10.06 -4.05 -15.03
CA VAL A 447 -11.43 -3.78 -14.61
C VAL A 447 -11.68 -2.27 -14.53
N SER A 448 -10.75 -1.54 -13.92
CA SER A 448 -10.84 -0.08 -13.79
C SER A 448 -10.88 0.58 -15.16
N ALA A 449 -10.05 0.12 -16.10
CA ALA A 449 -10.05 0.61 -17.47
C ALA A 449 -11.40 0.35 -18.17
N ALA A 450 -11.95 -0.87 -18.07
CA ALA A 450 -13.21 -1.22 -18.74
C ALA A 450 -14.39 -0.37 -18.24
N ILE A 451 -14.46 -0.12 -16.93
CA ILE A 451 -15.49 0.75 -16.34
C ILE A 451 -15.28 2.19 -16.81
N ALA A 452 -14.05 2.70 -16.72
CA ALA A 452 -13.72 4.08 -17.12
C ALA A 452 -14.00 4.32 -18.61
N GLU A 453 -13.66 3.36 -19.50
CA GLU A 453 -14.00 3.40 -20.93
C GLU A 453 -15.51 3.51 -21.14
N ARG A 454 -16.31 2.76 -20.37
CA ARG A 454 -17.77 2.83 -20.49
C ARG A 454 -18.32 4.17 -19.99
N VAL A 455 -17.82 4.67 -18.86
CA VAL A 455 -18.18 6.00 -18.34
C VAL A 455 -17.88 7.08 -19.39
N VAL A 456 -16.66 7.11 -19.93
CA VAL A 456 -16.25 8.05 -20.97
C VAL A 456 -17.15 7.93 -22.20
N ALA A 457 -17.45 6.71 -22.66
CA ALA A 457 -18.30 6.51 -23.83
C ALA A 457 -19.75 7.01 -23.64
N ILE A 458 -20.30 6.93 -22.42
CA ILE A 458 -21.64 7.44 -22.12
C ILE A 458 -21.64 8.98 -22.11
N GLU A 459 -20.66 9.59 -21.46
CA GLU A 459 -20.60 11.04 -21.27
C GLU A 459 -20.23 11.77 -22.56
N GLU A 460 -19.32 11.21 -23.35
CA GLU A 460 -18.80 11.82 -24.58
C GLU A 460 -19.64 11.50 -25.83
N GLN A 461 -20.76 10.78 -25.70
CA GLN A 461 -21.57 10.32 -26.84
C GLN A 461 -22.08 11.46 -27.75
N HIS A 462 -22.24 12.67 -27.19
CA HIS A 462 -22.73 13.85 -27.90
C HIS A 462 -21.61 14.84 -28.28
N LEU A 463 -20.36 14.51 -27.96
CA LEU A 463 -19.22 15.35 -28.34
C LEU A 463 -18.88 15.15 -29.82
N SER A 464 -18.51 16.24 -30.49
CA SER A 464 -17.96 16.14 -31.84
C SER A 464 -16.59 15.45 -31.79
N PRO A 465 -16.32 14.41 -32.59
CA PRO A 465 -15.01 13.73 -32.61
C PRO A 465 -13.83 14.64 -32.95
N ARG A 466 -14.10 15.83 -33.51
CA ARG A 466 -13.09 16.82 -33.92
C ARG A 466 -12.88 17.93 -32.90
N SER A 467 -13.71 18.02 -31.86
CA SER A 467 -13.55 19.04 -30.83
C SER A 467 -12.59 18.56 -29.76
N ILE A 468 -11.51 19.32 -29.56
CA ILE A 468 -10.47 18.99 -28.57
C ILE A 468 -10.82 19.60 -27.20
N ASP A 469 -11.54 20.73 -27.21
CA ASP A 469 -11.79 21.55 -26.02
C ASP A 469 -13.23 21.47 -25.49
N GLN A 470 -14.06 20.58 -26.05
CA GLN A 470 -15.44 20.44 -25.60
C GLN A 470 -15.54 19.45 -24.44
N PHE A 471 -16.06 19.92 -23.31
CA PHE A 471 -16.34 19.07 -22.16
C PHE A 471 -17.75 18.49 -22.22
N PRO A 472 -17.97 17.26 -21.69
CA PRO A 472 -19.30 16.73 -21.46
C PRO A 472 -20.13 17.69 -20.60
N GLU A 473 -21.34 18.02 -21.07
CA GLU A 473 -22.30 18.79 -20.26
C GLU A 473 -22.67 18.03 -18.97
N GLU A 474 -23.03 18.77 -17.93
CA GLU A 474 -23.37 18.22 -16.60
C GLU A 474 -24.44 17.13 -16.66
N LYS A 475 -25.49 17.33 -17.47
CA LYS A 475 -26.59 16.35 -17.63
C LYS A 475 -26.15 14.98 -18.17
N HIS A 476 -24.97 14.88 -18.78
CA HIS A 476 -24.43 13.63 -19.29
C HIS A 476 -23.52 12.93 -18.28
N ARG A 477 -23.09 13.61 -17.21
CA ARG A 477 -22.10 13.12 -16.26
C ARG A 477 -22.61 11.93 -15.46
N ILE A 478 -21.72 10.95 -15.31
CA ILE A 478 -21.84 9.84 -14.37
C ILE A 478 -21.31 10.32 -13.03
N HIS A 479 -22.20 10.47 -12.05
CA HIS A 479 -21.81 10.86 -10.70
C HIS A 479 -21.20 9.68 -9.94
N ASN A 480 -21.65 8.45 -10.25
CA ASN A 480 -21.08 7.22 -9.70
C ASN A 480 -21.33 6.00 -10.59
N SER A 481 -20.47 4.99 -10.43
CA SER A 481 -20.61 3.69 -11.08
C SER A 481 -20.21 2.57 -10.11
N HIS A 482 -21.04 1.53 -10.04
CA HIS A 482 -20.84 0.39 -9.16
C HIS A 482 -20.86 -0.91 -9.96
N ILE A 483 -19.78 -1.70 -9.91
CA ILE A 483 -19.74 -3.03 -10.51
C ILE A 483 -20.28 -4.07 -9.52
N GLN A 484 -21.25 -4.85 -9.99
CA GLN A 484 -21.76 -6.04 -9.32
C GLN A 484 -21.06 -7.28 -9.89
N SER A 485 -21.11 -8.38 -9.12
CA SER A 485 -20.50 -9.63 -9.52
C SER A 485 -21.06 -10.18 -10.83
N VAL A 486 -20.28 -11.08 -11.41
CA VAL A 486 -20.51 -11.71 -12.71
C VAL A 486 -21.84 -12.47 -12.74
N SER A 487 -22.53 -12.47 -13.89
CA SER A 487 -23.59 -13.44 -14.17
C SER A 487 -23.02 -14.87 -14.12
N SER A 488 -23.72 -15.79 -13.46
CA SER A 488 -23.39 -17.22 -13.42
C SER A 488 -23.33 -17.86 -14.82
N GLU A 489 -23.91 -17.21 -15.84
CA GLU A 489 -24.00 -17.71 -17.21
C GLU A 489 -22.79 -17.34 -18.09
N ASP A 490 -22.10 -16.22 -17.82
CA ASP A 490 -20.94 -15.76 -18.62
C ASP A 490 -19.90 -15.05 -17.72
N PRO A 491 -18.78 -15.72 -17.39
CA PRO A 491 -17.71 -15.15 -16.56
C PRO A 491 -17.11 -13.86 -17.13
N THR A 492 -17.27 -13.60 -18.44
CA THR A 492 -16.71 -12.43 -19.10
C THR A 492 -17.60 -11.18 -19.03
N LYS A 493 -18.84 -11.33 -18.56
CA LYS A 493 -19.81 -10.24 -18.42
C LYS A 493 -19.88 -9.75 -16.97
N HIS A 494 -19.75 -8.45 -16.79
CA HIS A 494 -19.85 -7.78 -15.51
C HIS A 494 -21.01 -6.79 -15.53
N ALA A 495 -21.88 -6.88 -14.53
CA ALA A 495 -22.95 -5.90 -14.35
C ALA A 495 -22.39 -4.62 -13.75
N VAL A 496 -22.68 -3.47 -14.34
CA VAL A 496 -22.31 -2.15 -13.80
C VAL A 496 -23.55 -1.29 -13.70
N THR A 497 -23.80 -0.77 -12.51
CA THR A 497 -24.85 0.19 -12.19
C THR A 497 -24.30 1.60 -12.29
N PHE A 498 -24.98 2.45 -13.05
CA PHE A 498 -24.61 3.85 -13.25
C PHE A 498 -25.63 4.80 -12.61
N TYR A 499 -25.13 5.90 -12.04
CA TYR A 499 -25.91 6.93 -11.36
C TYR A 499 -25.74 8.28 -12.06
N THR A 500 -26.84 8.86 -12.54
CA THR A 500 -26.82 10.18 -13.23
C THR A 500 -27.96 11.10 -12.79
N LYS A 501 -27.79 12.39 -13.08
CA LYS A 501 -28.78 13.46 -12.86
C LYS A 501 -29.07 14.21 -14.17
N PRO A 502 -29.67 13.55 -15.18
CA PRO A 502 -29.79 14.10 -16.54
C PRO A 502 -30.78 15.27 -16.67
N TYR A 503 -31.59 15.50 -15.65
CA TYR A 503 -32.56 16.60 -15.61
C TYR A 503 -32.14 17.71 -14.62
N GLY A 504 -30.87 17.71 -14.20
CA GLY A 504 -30.31 18.65 -13.23
C GLY A 504 -30.08 18.04 -11.85
N ILE A 505 -29.25 18.68 -11.04
CA ILE A 505 -28.81 18.18 -9.72
C ILE A 505 -29.97 17.98 -8.74
N ASP A 506 -30.97 18.88 -8.78
CA ASP A 506 -32.16 18.82 -7.93
C ASP A 506 -33.20 17.81 -8.43
N ALA A 507 -33.04 17.29 -9.65
CA ALA A 507 -33.94 16.27 -10.18
C ALA A 507 -33.64 14.90 -9.56
N GLN A 508 -34.49 13.92 -9.81
CA GLN A 508 -34.28 12.58 -9.27
C GLN A 508 -33.13 11.84 -9.97
N TRP A 509 -32.54 10.90 -9.24
CA TRP A 509 -31.55 9.99 -9.79
C TRP A 509 -32.13 9.14 -10.91
N ARG A 510 -31.36 8.99 -11.99
CA ARG A 510 -31.56 7.95 -13.00
C ARG A 510 -30.52 6.86 -12.77
N ILE A 511 -31.00 5.65 -12.47
CA ILE A 511 -30.14 4.52 -12.10
C ILE A 511 -30.44 3.35 -13.04
N TRP A 512 -29.41 2.79 -13.67
CA TRP A 512 -29.57 1.65 -14.56
C TRP A 512 -28.36 0.74 -14.52
N GLN A 513 -28.57 -0.51 -14.90
CA GLN A 513 -27.53 -1.53 -15.00
C GLN A 513 -27.25 -1.87 -16.46
N GLU A 514 -25.98 -2.08 -16.79
CA GLU A 514 -25.54 -2.61 -18.07
C GLU A 514 -24.51 -3.73 -17.87
N SER A 515 -24.48 -4.68 -18.80
CA SER A 515 -23.39 -5.65 -18.87
C SER A 515 -22.21 -5.08 -19.68
N ILE A 516 -21.03 -5.04 -19.07
CA ILE A 516 -19.76 -4.72 -19.75
C ILE A 516 -18.85 -5.95 -19.83
N PHE A 517 -17.88 -5.91 -20.73
CA PHE A 517 -16.84 -6.92 -20.83
C PHE A 517 -15.50 -6.30 -20.44
N LEU A 518 -14.66 -7.05 -19.71
CA LEU A 518 -13.36 -6.54 -19.27
C LEU A 518 -12.32 -6.48 -20.39
N ASP A 519 -12.41 -7.41 -21.34
CA ASP A 519 -11.46 -7.52 -22.43
C ASP A 519 -11.76 -6.52 -23.56
N PRO A 520 -10.71 -5.91 -24.15
CA PRO A 520 -10.87 -4.90 -25.18
C PRO A 520 -11.59 -5.45 -26.42
N PRO A 521 -12.37 -4.61 -27.14
CA PRO A 521 -13.18 -5.04 -28.28
C PRO A 521 -12.40 -5.74 -29.38
N SER A 522 -11.12 -5.41 -29.56
CA SER A 522 -10.23 -5.97 -30.59
C SER A 522 -10.00 -7.48 -30.44
N ASN A 523 -10.18 -8.05 -29.25
CA ASN A 523 -9.95 -9.47 -28.98
C ASN A 523 -11.21 -10.35 -29.08
N ILE A 524 -12.40 -9.79 -29.32
CA ILE A 524 -13.65 -10.57 -29.34
C ILE A 524 -14.41 -10.42 -30.67
N LYS A 525 -14.41 -11.51 -31.46
CA LYS A 525 -15.06 -11.62 -32.78
C LYS A 525 -16.60 -11.71 -32.76
N ARG A 526 -17.30 -11.24 -31.72
CA ARG A 526 -18.79 -11.38 -31.63
C ARG A 526 -19.48 -10.01 -31.65
N LYS A 527 -20.56 -9.89 -32.45
CA LYS A 527 -21.54 -8.80 -32.33
C LYS A 527 -22.13 -8.86 -30.93
N ARG A 528 -21.70 -7.98 -30.03
CA ARG A 528 -22.11 -7.97 -28.62
C ARG A 528 -23.40 -7.17 -28.47
N LYS A 529 -24.45 -7.81 -27.97
CA LYS A 529 -25.65 -7.14 -27.47
C LYS A 529 -25.32 -6.63 -26.06
N VAL A 530 -25.39 -5.32 -25.84
CA VAL A 530 -25.32 -4.74 -24.49
C VAL A 530 -26.74 -4.80 -23.93
N ASP A 531 -26.94 -5.64 -22.93
CA ASP A 531 -28.23 -5.71 -22.26
C ASP A 531 -28.28 -4.57 -21.21
N ARG A 532 -29.25 -3.67 -21.37
CA ARG A 532 -29.46 -2.50 -20.50
C ARG A 532 -30.78 -2.67 -19.78
N TYR A 533 -30.74 -2.62 -18.46
CA TYR A 533 -31.91 -2.77 -17.60
C TYR A 533 -32.04 -1.52 -16.74
N LEU A 534 -33.18 -0.84 -16.83
CA LEU A 534 -33.48 0.28 -15.95
C LEU A 534 -33.78 -0.28 -14.56
N ILE A 535 -32.98 0.12 -13.56
CA ILE A 535 -33.20 -0.31 -12.18
C ILE A 535 -34.24 0.61 -11.53
N ALA A 536 -34.03 1.92 -11.66
CA ALA A 536 -34.92 2.90 -11.05
C ALA A 536 -34.94 4.24 -11.79
N THR A 537 -36.13 4.82 -11.86
CA THR A 537 -36.40 6.24 -12.10
C THR A 537 -37.43 6.64 -11.06
N GLY A 538 -37.10 7.60 -10.20
CA GLY A 538 -38.00 8.00 -9.12
C GLY A 538 -39.32 8.59 -9.62
N ASN A 539 -40.35 8.43 -8.81
CA ASN A 539 -41.42 9.39 -8.53
C ASN A 539 -42.10 9.05 -7.18
N ASN A 540 -41.79 7.88 -6.59
CA ASN A 540 -42.29 7.48 -5.28
C ASN A 540 -41.26 7.82 -4.19
N GLY A 541 -41.57 8.88 -3.43
CA GLY A 541 -40.75 9.45 -2.37
C GLY A 541 -40.58 8.61 -1.10
N ALA A 542 -40.49 7.28 -1.20
CA ALA A 542 -40.35 6.40 -0.02
C ALA A 542 -39.21 5.38 -0.06
N GLU A 543 -38.58 5.09 -1.22
CA GLU A 543 -37.49 4.08 -1.28
C GLU A 543 -36.28 4.49 -2.14
N LEU A 544 -36.30 5.68 -2.73
CA LEU A 544 -35.19 6.21 -3.56
C LEU A 544 -34.49 7.42 -2.94
N SER A 545 -34.78 7.69 -1.66
CA SER A 545 -33.84 8.40 -0.82
C SER A 545 -32.73 7.40 -0.46
N MET A 546 -31.50 7.73 -0.82
CA MET A 546 -30.32 6.98 -0.39
C MET A 546 -30.11 7.07 1.15
N ALA A 547 -31.04 7.67 1.89
CA ALA A 547 -31.08 7.79 3.34
C ALA A 547 -31.80 6.64 4.07
N GLY A 548 -32.24 5.59 3.36
CA GLY A 548 -32.98 4.46 3.96
C GLY A 548 -32.19 3.60 4.98
N GLU A 549 -30.88 3.77 5.08
CA GLU A 549 -30.06 3.19 6.14
C GLU A 549 -29.46 4.29 7.01
N SER A 550 -30.30 5.03 7.72
CA SER A 550 -29.88 5.74 8.93
C SER A 550 -29.64 4.70 10.04
N HIS A 551 -28.58 3.90 9.89
CA HIS A 551 -27.95 3.37 11.09
C HIS A 551 -27.49 4.59 11.88
N SER A 552 -28.03 4.72 13.09
CA SER A 552 -27.59 5.68 14.09
C SER A 552 -26.07 5.56 14.23
N MET A 553 -25.31 6.39 13.49
CA MET A 553 -23.94 6.66 13.87
C MET A 553 -24.01 7.20 15.30
N PRO A 554 -23.14 6.75 16.22
CA PRO A 554 -23.13 7.29 17.55
C PRO A 554 -23.03 8.81 17.44
N SER A 555 -23.87 9.48 18.21
CA SER A 555 -23.90 10.91 18.53
C SER A 555 -22.56 11.61 18.29
N ALA A 556 -22.62 12.89 17.91
CA ALA A 556 -21.56 13.88 17.71
C ALA A 556 -20.30 13.79 18.63
N ALA A 557 -20.35 13.02 19.72
CA ALA A 557 -19.23 12.61 20.54
C ALA A 557 -18.03 11.97 19.78
N LEU A 558 -18.22 11.18 18.71
CA LEU A 558 -17.10 10.58 17.94
C LEU A 558 -16.27 11.61 17.14
N PHE A 559 -16.74 12.86 17.05
CA PHE A 559 -16.10 13.96 16.32
C PHE A 559 -15.53 15.04 17.27
N ASN A 560 -15.69 14.89 18.58
CA ASN A 560 -15.21 15.86 19.58
C ASN A 560 -13.69 15.80 19.85
N GLY A 561 -12.98 14.83 19.25
CA GLY A 561 -11.52 14.70 19.39
C GLY A 561 -10.69 15.70 18.56
N TRP A 562 -11.32 16.59 17.80
CA TRP A 562 -10.62 17.50 16.90
C TRP A 562 -10.12 18.77 17.60
N ASP A 563 -10.72 19.16 18.74
CA ASP A 563 -10.44 20.45 19.42
C ASP A 563 -10.15 20.37 20.95
N ALA A 564 -9.98 19.20 21.55
CA ALA A 564 -9.70 19.11 23.00
C ALA A 564 -8.18 19.01 23.29
N CYS A 565 -7.55 20.17 23.48
CA CYS A 565 -6.22 20.32 24.05
C CYS A 565 -6.26 20.21 25.59
N SER A 566 -5.36 19.43 26.19
CA SER A 566 -4.67 19.83 27.43
C SER A 566 -3.28 19.20 27.44
N ILE A 567 -2.31 19.97 26.95
CA ILE A 567 -0.93 19.85 27.41
C ILE A 567 -0.97 20.25 28.88
N ASP A 568 -0.94 19.27 29.78
CA ASP A 568 -0.48 19.49 31.15
C ASP A 568 0.89 18.83 31.29
N ALA A 569 1.78 19.62 31.91
CA ALA A 569 3.24 19.50 31.98
C ALA A 569 3.81 18.18 32.54
#